data_AF-A0A7W6CN71-F1
#
_entry.id   AF-A0A7W6CN71-F1
#
_cell.length_a   1.000
_cell.length_b   1.000
_cell.length_c   1.000
_cell.angle_alpha   90.00
_cell.angle_beta   90.00
_cell.angle_gamma   90.00
#
_symmetry.space_group_name_H-M   'P 1'
#
loop_
_entity.id
_entity.type
_entity.pdbx_description
1 polymer ?
#
loop_
_entity_poly.entity_id
_entity_poly.type
_entity_poly.pdbx_seq_one_letter_code
_entity_poly.pdbx_strand_id
1 'polypeptide(L)'
;MPKLSERDRLAELEERQRKAAEDVEKARLALRGKYANLIRELPVERLTERDLREIVTRAIRTGGGAAITALKASPEAGTGATPQPRSPARPTRDKSQRSNAGEEPLPVIGTATDPVTGP
;
A
#
# COMPACT_ATOMS: atom_id res chain seq x y z
N MET A 1 -12.15 64.63 -22.72
CA MET A 1 -12.34 63.27 -22.17
C MET A 1 -11.67 63.20 -20.82
N PRO A 2 -12.40 62.85 -19.73
CA PRO A 2 -11.81 62.76 -18.40
C PRO A 2 -10.78 61.63 -18.37
N LYS A 3 -9.52 61.97 -18.09
CA LYS A 3 -8.47 60.98 -17.87
C LYS A 3 -8.73 60.38 -16.47
N LEU A 4 -9.22 59.15 -16.41
CA LEU A 4 -9.26 58.37 -15.17
C LEU A 4 -7.90 58.49 -14.48
N SER A 5 -7.91 58.83 -13.19
CA SER A 5 -6.70 58.95 -12.40
C SER A 5 -5.98 57.61 -12.39
N GLU A 6 -4.66 57.62 -12.29
CA GLU A 6 -3.87 56.39 -12.15
C GLU A 6 -4.36 55.53 -10.98
N ARG A 7 -4.92 56.17 -9.95
CA ARG A 7 -5.57 55.52 -8.81
C ARG A 7 -6.85 54.76 -9.18
N ASP A 8 -7.67 55.31 -10.07
CA ASP A 8 -8.91 54.65 -10.50
C ASP A 8 -8.59 53.42 -11.36
N ARG A 9 -7.56 53.52 -12.20
CA ARG A 9 -7.06 52.39 -12.99
C ARG A 9 -6.45 51.30 -12.11
N LEU A 10 -5.73 51.68 -11.06
CA LEU A 10 -5.20 50.72 -10.08
C LEU A 10 -6.35 49.97 -9.39
N ALA A 11 -7.38 50.69 -8.93
CA ALA A 11 -8.54 50.09 -8.28
C ALA A 11 -9.29 49.11 -9.20
N GLU A 12 -9.47 49.45 -10.49
CA GLU A 12 -10.07 48.55 -11.48
C GLU A 12 -9.24 47.27 -11.69
N LEU A 13 -7.91 47.39 -11.71
CA LEU A 13 -7.00 46.24 -11.83
C LEU A 13 -7.05 45.35 -10.58
N GLU A 14 -7.09 45.93 -9.39
CA GLU A 14 -7.22 45.19 -8.12
C GLU A 14 -8.58 44.47 -8.04
N GLU A 15 -9.66 45.12 -8.43
CA GLU A 15 -10.99 44.50 -8.50
C GLU A 15 -11.00 43.33 -9.48
N ARG A 16 -10.39 43.52 -10.67
CA ARG A 16 -10.27 42.46 -11.67
C ARG A 16 -9.41 41.30 -11.19
N GLN A 17 -8.32 41.57 -10.48
CA GLN A 17 -7.46 40.56 -9.87
C GLN A 17 -8.23 39.76 -8.83
N ARG A 18 -8.98 40.45 -7.94
CA ARG A 18 -9.79 39.80 -6.93
C ARG A 18 -10.87 38.92 -7.55
N LYS A 19 -11.58 39.42 -8.55
CA LYS A 19 -12.61 38.66 -9.28
C LYS A 19 -12.01 37.42 -9.96
N ALA A 20 -10.85 37.55 -10.59
CA ALA A 20 -10.15 36.42 -11.18
C ALA A 20 -9.76 35.36 -10.15
N ALA A 21 -9.30 35.77 -8.96
CA ALA A 21 -8.99 34.84 -7.87
C ALA A 21 -10.24 34.10 -7.36
N GLU A 22 -11.36 34.82 -7.21
CA GLU A 22 -12.65 34.22 -6.81
C GLU A 22 -13.14 33.20 -7.85
N ASP A 23 -13.00 33.50 -9.14
CA ASP A 23 -13.40 32.60 -10.22
C ASP A 23 -12.51 31.35 -10.29
N VAL A 24 -11.21 31.47 -9.98
CA VAL A 24 -10.31 30.31 -9.83
C VAL A 24 -10.78 29.41 -8.68
N GLU A 25 -11.14 29.96 -7.52
CA GLU A 25 -11.62 29.16 -6.40
C GLU A 25 -12.97 28.49 -6.71
N LYS A 26 -13.90 29.18 -7.39
CA LYS A 26 -15.15 28.55 -7.87
C LYS A 26 -14.87 27.40 -8.83
N ALA A 27 -13.94 27.56 -9.77
CA ALA A 27 -13.56 26.51 -10.70
C ALA A 27 -12.92 25.31 -9.98
N ARG A 28 -12.06 25.56 -8.98
CA ARG A 28 -11.48 24.52 -8.12
C ARG A 28 -12.56 23.78 -7.34
N LEU A 29 -13.53 24.50 -6.76
CA LEU A 29 -14.64 23.89 -6.01
C LEU A 29 -15.51 23.03 -6.93
N ALA A 30 -15.85 23.53 -8.13
CA ALA A 30 -16.61 22.79 -9.12
C ALA A 30 -15.89 21.50 -9.57
N LEU A 31 -14.57 21.55 -9.80
CA LEU A 31 -13.76 20.38 -10.09
C LEU A 31 -13.78 19.38 -8.93
N ARG A 32 -13.56 19.84 -7.70
CA ARG A 32 -13.66 18.99 -6.51
C ARG A 32 -15.04 18.35 -6.38
N GLY A 33 -16.11 19.08 -6.63
CA GLY A 33 -17.48 18.56 -6.61
C GLY A 33 -17.70 17.46 -7.66
N LYS A 34 -17.19 17.64 -8.88
CA LYS A 34 -17.25 16.60 -9.93
C LYS A 34 -16.53 15.32 -9.50
N TYR A 35 -15.31 15.44 -8.98
CA TYR A 35 -14.56 14.28 -8.50
C TYR A 35 -15.18 13.63 -7.27
N ALA A 36 -15.79 14.42 -6.37
CA ALA A 36 -16.52 13.89 -5.22
C ALA A 36 -17.73 13.04 -5.64
N ASN A 37 -18.44 13.42 -6.71
CA ASN A 37 -19.54 12.62 -7.24
C ASN A 37 -19.06 11.26 -7.78
N LEU A 38 -17.91 11.22 -8.45
CA LEU A 38 -17.32 9.95 -8.92
C LEU A 38 -16.99 8.99 -7.75
N ILE A 39 -16.58 9.54 -6.60
CA ILE A 39 -16.35 8.75 -5.38
C ILE A 39 -17.64 8.15 -4.83
N ARG A 40 -18.79 8.81 -5.03
CA ARG A 40 -20.09 8.30 -4.55
C ARG A 40 -20.63 7.14 -5.38
N GLU A 41 -20.20 7.02 -6.64
CA GLU A 41 -20.60 5.95 -7.56
C GLU A 41 -19.67 4.73 -7.48
N LEU A 42 -18.60 4.80 -6.68
CA LEU A 42 -17.66 3.69 -6.51
C LEU A 42 -18.31 2.53 -5.74
N PRO A 43 -18.25 1.29 -6.25
CA PRO A 43 -18.73 0.12 -5.53
C PRO A 43 -17.85 -0.12 -4.30
N VAL A 44 -18.37 0.26 -3.13
CA VAL A 44 -17.73 0.13 -1.81
C VAL A 44 -17.49 -1.32 -1.40
N GLU A 45 -18.07 -2.30 -2.11
CA GLU A 45 -17.95 -3.73 -1.81
C GLU A 45 -16.57 -4.30 -2.14
N ARG A 46 -15.77 -3.60 -2.96
CA ARG A 46 -14.42 -4.05 -3.36
C ARG A 46 -13.26 -3.25 -2.77
N LEU A 47 -13.53 -2.04 -2.28
CA LEU A 47 -12.51 -1.14 -1.76
C LEU A 47 -13.06 -0.34 -0.58
N THR A 48 -12.43 -0.47 0.59
CA THR A 48 -12.86 0.29 1.77
C THR A 48 -12.49 1.77 1.62
N GLU A 49 -13.18 2.65 2.35
CA GLU A 49 -12.90 4.10 2.33
C GLU A 49 -11.46 4.42 2.78
N ARG A 50 -10.91 3.60 3.68
CA ARG A 50 -9.52 3.71 4.15
C ARG A 50 -8.54 3.40 3.02
N ASP A 51 -8.75 2.30 2.30
CA ASP A 51 -7.87 1.87 1.21
C ASP A 51 -7.90 2.87 0.06
N LEU A 52 -9.08 3.40 -0.27
CA LEU A 52 -9.23 4.46 -1.26
C LEU A 52 -8.43 5.72 -0.87
N ARG A 53 -8.56 6.18 0.39
CA ARG A 53 -7.81 7.34 0.88
C ARG A 53 -6.30 7.12 0.81
N GLU A 54 -5.85 5.92 1.14
CA GLU A 54 -4.42 5.59 1.08
C GLU A 54 -3.90 5.56 -0.36
N ILE A 55 -4.64 4.96 -1.29
CA ILE A 55 -4.30 4.95 -2.73
C ILE A 55 -4.22 6.38 -3.28
N VAL A 56 -5.22 7.21 -2.98
CA VAL A 56 -5.24 8.62 -3.41
C VAL A 56 -4.06 9.40 -2.83
N THR A 57 -3.76 9.21 -1.54
CA THR A 57 -2.63 9.89 -0.88
C THR A 57 -1.30 9.50 -1.51
N ARG A 58 -1.10 8.20 -1.76
CA ARG A 58 0.11 7.69 -2.42
C ARG A 58 0.22 8.20 -3.85
N ALA A 59 -0.90 8.24 -4.60
CA ALA A 59 -0.94 8.73 -5.97
C ALA A 59 -0.66 10.24 -6.07
N ILE A 60 -1.15 11.05 -5.13
CA ILE A 60 -0.83 12.48 -5.06
C ILE A 60 0.66 12.69 -4.79
N ARG A 61 1.25 11.90 -3.89
CA ARG A 61 2.67 12.01 -3.52
C ARG A 61 3.62 11.61 -4.65
N THR A 62 3.28 10.57 -5.43
CA THR A 62 4.12 10.10 -6.55
C THR A 62 3.84 10.83 -7.86
N GLY A 63 2.72 11.55 -7.95
CA GLY A 63 2.26 12.23 -9.16
C GLY A 63 1.42 11.29 -10.04
N GLY A 64 0.30 11.83 -10.57
CA GLY A 64 -0.73 11.03 -11.24
C GLY A 64 -0.21 10.14 -12.38
N GLY A 65 0.72 10.63 -13.20
CA GLY A 65 1.31 9.84 -14.29
C GLY A 65 2.08 8.61 -13.80
N ALA A 66 2.96 8.80 -12.80
CA ALA A 66 3.73 7.70 -12.22
C ALA A 66 2.84 6.71 -11.46
N ALA A 67 1.83 7.22 -10.74
CA ALA A 67 0.85 6.39 -10.04
C ALA A 67 0.04 5.52 -11.02
N ILE A 68 -0.43 6.08 -12.13
CA ILE A 68 -1.17 5.32 -13.16
C ILE A 68 -0.28 4.26 -13.80
N THR A 69 0.97 4.60 -14.13
CA THR A 69 1.92 3.63 -14.69
C THR A 69 2.16 2.47 -13.72
N ALA A 70 2.33 2.75 -12.42
CA ALA A 70 2.50 1.73 -11.40
C ALA A 70 1.25 0.84 -11.24
N LEU A 71 0.04 1.43 -11.23
CA LEU A 71 -1.21 0.68 -11.14
C LEU A 71 -1.45 -0.20 -12.37
N LYS A 72 -1.10 0.27 -13.58
CA LYS A 72 -1.18 -0.52 -14.82
C LYS A 72 -0.19 -1.68 -14.86
N ALA A 73 0.93 -1.57 -14.14
CA ALA A 73 1.91 -2.63 -14.02
C ALA A 73 1.53 -3.68 -12.95
N SER A 74 0.50 -3.42 -12.13
CA SER A 74 0.00 -4.40 -11.17
C SER A 74 -0.70 -5.54 -11.90
N PRO A 75 -0.46 -6.82 -11.52
CA PRO A 75 -1.24 -7.93 -12.04
C PRO A 75 -2.73 -7.73 -11.72
N GLU A 76 -3.57 -8.06 -12.69
CA GLU A 76 -5.03 -7.98 -12.56
C GLU A 76 -5.48 -8.93 -11.45
N ALA A 77 -6.14 -8.41 -10.41
CA ALA A 77 -6.62 -9.22 -9.30
C ALA A 77 -7.80 -10.08 -9.78
N GLY A 78 -7.50 -11.28 -10.30
CA GLY A 78 -8.55 -12.10 -10.91
C GLY A 78 -8.14 -13.39 -11.61
N THR A 79 -7.28 -14.22 -11.04
CA THR A 79 -7.42 -15.68 -11.22
C THR A 79 -7.01 -16.37 -9.93
N GLY A 80 -7.95 -17.08 -9.34
CA GLY A 80 -7.91 -17.51 -7.94
C GLY A 80 -6.71 -18.37 -7.58
N ALA A 81 -6.09 -18.04 -6.45
CA ALA A 81 -5.40 -19.00 -5.61
C ALA A 81 -5.31 -18.41 -4.21
N THR A 82 -6.35 -18.64 -3.40
CA THR A 82 -6.19 -18.62 -1.95
C THR A 82 -5.19 -19.72 -1.61
N PRO A 83 -3.99 -19.44 -1.04
CA PRO A 83 -3.20 -20.50 -0.44
C PRO A 83 -3.94 -20.93 0.82
N GLN A 84 -4.78 -21.97 0.73
CA GLN A 84 -5.28 -22.65 1.92
C GLN A 84 -4.08 -23.21 2.69
N PRO A 85 -3.85 -22.82 3.95
CA PRO A 85 -2.99 -23.59 4.82
C PRO A 85 -3.71 -24.91 5.09
N ARG A 86 -3.19 -26.02 4.56
CA ARG A 86 -3.63 -27.36 4.98
C ARG A 86 -3.32 -27.47 6.47
N SER A 87 -4.36 -27.41 7.31
CA SER A 87 -4.23 -27.77 8.72
C SER A 87 -3.65 -29.18 8.81
N PRO A 88 -2.54 -29.40 9.53
CA PRO A 88 -1.99 -30.73 9.68
C PRO A 88 -2.94 -31.58 10.52
N ALA A 89 -3.17 -32.79 10.03
CA ALA A 89 -3.99 -33.80 10.67
C ALA A 89 -3.54 -34.04 12.12
N ARG A 90 -4.55 -34.12 12.99
CA ARG A 90 -4.48 -34.48 14.40
C ARG A 90 -3.82 -35.86 14.57
N PRO A 91 -2.68 -36.02 15.27
CA PRO A 91 -2.21 -37.34 15.64
C PRO A 91 -3.09 -37.90 16.76
N THR A 92 -3.66 -39.07 16.50
CA THR A 92 -4.35 -39.89 17.49
C THR A 92 -3.35 -40.36 18.54
N ARG A 93 -3.68 -40.06 19.79
CA ARG A 93 -3.00 -40.51 20.99
C ARG A 93 -3.13 -42.03 21.10
N ASP A 94 -2.05 -42.77 20.84
CA ASP A 94 -1.97 -44.17 21.26
C ASP A 94 -1.17 -44.28 22.55
N LYS A 95 -1.84 -44.80 23.58
CA LYS A 95 -1.24 -45.18 24.86
C LYS A 95 -0.81 -46.63 24.69
N SER A 96 0.47 -46.87 24.41
CA SER A 96 1.06 -48.15 24.78
C SER A 96 2.56 -48.03 24.98
N GLN A 97 3.04 -48.72 26.02
CA GLN A 97 4.44 -48.92 26.39
C GLN A 97 5.08 -47.86 27.30
N ARG A 98 4.59 -47.89 28.54
CA ARG A 98 5.37 -47.67 29.76
C ARG A 98 5.99 -49.02 30.15
N SER A 99 7.32 -49.17 30.02
CA SER A 99 8.24 -49.96 30.86
C SER A 99 9.39 -50.52 30.02
N ASN A 100 10.63 -50.08 30.22
CA ASN A 100 11.47 -50.67 31.25
C ASN A 100 12.73 -49.82 31.49
N ALA A 101 13.12 -49.74 32.75
CA ALA A 101 14.38 -49.19 33.20
C ALA A 101 15.50 -50.20 32.99
N GLY A 102 16.74 -49.72 32.79
CA GLY A 102 17.94 -50.53 32.97
C GLY A 102 19.11 -50.13 32.09
N GLU A 103 20.11 -49.50 32.72
CA GLU A 103 21.55 -49.61 32.42
C GLU A 103 22.16 -48.78 31.27
N GLU A 104 22.72 -47.63 31.67
CA GLU A 104 24.01 -47.13 31.17
C GLU A 104 25.13 -48.14 31.51
N PRO A 105 26.21 -48.29 30.69
CA PRO A 105 27.25 -47.26 30.70
C PRO A 105 27.96 -46.99 29.36
N LEU A 106 28.60 -45.81 29.34
CA LEU A 106 29.54 -45.31 28.34
C LEU A 106 30.75 -46.24 28.14
N PRO A 107 31.39 -46.18 26.96
CA PRO A 107 32.85 -46.15 26.99
C PRO A 107 33.48 -45.04 26.11
N VAL A 108 34.29 -44.24 26.80
CA VAL A 108 35.69 -43.91 26.55
C VAL A 108 36.11 -43.43 25.15
N ILE A 109 36.53 -42.17 25.17
CA ILE A 109 37.32 -41.38 24.23
C ILE A 109 38.52 -42.18 23.68
N GLY A 110 38.53 -42.39 22.36
CA GLY A 110 39.68 -42.91 21.61
C GLY A 110 40.35 -41.79 20.82
N THR A 111 41.59 -41.51 21.18
CA THR A 111 42.50 -40.49 20.63
C THR A 111 43.07 -40.87 19.26
N ALA A 112 43.28 -39.84 18.41
CA ALA A 112 44.38 -39.66 17.43
C ALA A 112 44.59 -40.79 16.37
N THR A 113 44.78 -40.55 15.08
CA THR A 113 45.72 -39.66 14.39
C THR A 113 45.41 -39.75 12.89
N ASP A 114 45.39 -38.61 12.19
CA ASP A 114 45.60 -38.56 10.73
C ASP A 114 47.03 -39.01 10.37
N PRO A 115 47.21 -39.63 9.18
CA PRO A 115 48.43 -39.41 8.43
C PRO A 115 48.17 -38.90 7.01
N VAL A 116 48.84 -37.78 6.74
CA VAL A 116 49.15 -37.17 5.44
C VAL A 116 49.89 -38.14 4.51
N THR A 117 49.51 -38.18 3.23
CA THR A 117 50.36 -38.52 2.05
C THR A 117 49.64 -37.94 0.82
N GLY A 118 50.00 -36.77 0.27
CA GLY A 118 51.04 -36.56 -0.78
C GLY A 118 50.37 -36.47 -2.18
N PRO A 119 50.95 -35.84 -3.22
CA PRO A 119 52.27 -35.21 -3.38
C PRO A 119 52.30 -33.67 -3.25
#